data_AF-A0A0B0ELI6-F1
#
_entry.id   AF-A0A0B0ELI6-F1
#
_cell.length_a   1.000
_cell.length_b   1.000
_cell.length_c   1.000
_cell.angle_alpha   90.00
_cell.angle_beta   90.00
_cell.angle_gamma   90.00
#
_symmetry.space_group_name_H-M   'P 1'
#
loop_
_entity.id
_entity.type
_entity.pdbx_description
1 polymer ?
#
loop_
_entity_poly.entity_id
_entity_poly.type
_entity_poly.pdbx_seq_one_letter_code
_entity_poly.pdbx_strand_id
1 'polypeptide(L)'
;MSVYKRKYRDRKSGKIVESEKLHISYYFEGKQIREAVSSNKRVAEEAYKAVTGEIVQGKYGLRHDTKSPKFEDYANVYLEYSKANKRSYETDVTMFKALSAFFKDINYQRSHRV
;
A
#
# COMPACT_ATOMS: atom_id res chain seq x y z
N MET A 1 -16.32 16.30 1.57
CA MET A 1 -14.94 16.79 1.43
C MET A 1 -14.81 18.05 2.26
N SER A 2 -14.11 18.01 3.39
CA SER A 2 -14.16 19.11 4.36
C SER A 2 -12.98 19.11 5.33
N VAL A 3 -12.64 20.30 5.80
CA VAL A 3 -11.83 20.54 7.00
C VAL A 3 -12.80 20.68 8.17
N TYR A 4 -12.59 19.97 9.28
CA TYR A 4 -13.54 19.97 10.40
C TYR A 4 -12.87 19.66 11.74
N LYS A 5 -13.52 20.05 12.84
CA LYS A 5 -13.19 19.60 14.20
C LYS A 5 -13.91 18.29 14.50
N ARG A 6 -13.19 17.28 14.94
CA ARG A 6 -13.78 16.00 15.32
C ARG A 6 -14.39 16.14 16.71
N LYS A 7 -15.65 15.79 16.86
CA LYS A 7 -16.32 15.68 18.16
C LYS A 7 -16.15 14.27 18.71
N TYR A 8 -15.85 14.13 20.00
CA TYR A 8 -15.78 12.84 20.67
C TYR A 8 -16.28 12.97 22.12
N ARG A 9 -16.71 11.84 22.68
CA ARG A 9 -17.10 11.79 24.09
C ARG A 9 -15.85 11.63 24.94
N ASP A 10 -15.60 12.60 25.81
CA ASP A 10 -14.54 12.47 26.80
C ASP A 10 -14.92 11.39 27.81
N ARG A 11 -14.02 10.43 28.03
CA ARG A 11 -14.25 9.27 28.90
C ARG A 11 -14.30 9.67 30.37
N LYS A 12 -13.63 10.77 30.76
CA LYS A 12 -13.58 11.23 32.15
C LYS A 12 -14.78 12.10 32.51
N SER A 13 -15.05 13.14 31.72
CA SER A 13 -16.15 14.08 31.99
C SER A 13 -17.50 13.63 31.42
N GLY A 14 -17.52 12.65 30.51
CA GLY A 14 -18.73 12.19 29.81
C GLY A 14 -19.29 13.19 28.78
N LYS A 15 -18.71 14.38 28.68
CA LYS A 15 -19.14 15.47 27.79
C LYS A 15 -18.63 15.26 26.37
N ILE A 16 -19.35 15.81 25.40
CA ILE A 16 -18.88 15.88 24.02
C ILE A 16 -17.90 17.05 23.92
N VAL A 17 -16.67 16.76 23.54
CA VAL A 17 -15.60 17.73 23.35
C VAL A 17 -15.09 17.71 21.92
N GLU A 18 -14.55 18.83 21.46
CA GLU A 18 -13.92 18.95 20.15
C GLU A 18 -12.44 18.60 20.20
N SER A 19 -11.92 18.06 19.10
CA SER A 19 -10.51 17.77 18.94
C SER A 19 -9.68 19.04 18.92
N GLU A 20 -8.50 18.98 19.52
CA GLU A 20 -7.55 20.09 19.47
C GLU A 20 -7.07 20.36 18.05
N LYS A 21 -6.82 19.30 17.27
CA LYS A 21 -6.44 19.39 15.86
C LYS A 21 -7.66 19.39 14.95
N LEU A 22 -7.58 20.08 13.82
CA LEU A 22 -8.50 19.94 12.71
C LEU A 22 -8.18 18.67 11.93
N HIS A 23 -9.23 18.11 11.34
CA HIS A 23 -9.17 16.96 10.47
C HIS A 23 -9.55 17.36 9.05
N ILE A 24 -8.98 16.65 8.08
CA ILE A 24 -9.40 16.71 6.68
C ILE A 24 -10.09 15.40 6.32
N SER A 25 -11.10 15.47 5.45
CA SER A 25 -11.72 14.28 4.87
C SER A 25 -11.81 14.38 3.35
N TYR A 26 -11.31 13.33 2.70
CA TYR A 26 -11.28 13.16 1.25
C TYR A 26 -11.58 11.72 0.87
N TYR A 27 -11.81 11.48 -0.41
CA TYR A 27 -12.00 10.14 -0.97
C TYR A 27 -10.80 9.79 -1.85
N PHE A 28 -10.34 8.55 -1.73
CA PHE A 28 -9.32 7.97 -2.60
C PHE A 28 -9.69 6.50 -2.85
N GLU A 29 -9.70 6.09 -4.11
CA GLU A 29 -10.05 4.71 -4.53
C GLU A 29 -11.37 4.20 -3.93
N GLY A 30 -12.41 5.05 -3.91
CA GLY A 30 -13.73 4.71 -3.37
C GLY A 30 -13.81 4.62 -1.83
N LYS A 31 -12.70 4.82 -1.11
CA LYS A 31 -12.65 4.83 0.35
C LYS A 31 -12.56 6.25 0.90
N GLN A 32 -13.27 6.51 2.00
CA GLN A 32 -13.16 7.78 2.71
C GLN A 32 -11.99 7.73 3.69
N ILE A 33 -11.06 8.67 3.54
CA ILE A 33 -9.92 8.86 4.44
C ILE A 33 -10.18 10.09 5.31
N ARG A 34 -9.81 10.00 6.59
CA ARG A 34 -9.99 11.05 7.60
C ARG A 34 -8.73 11.17 8.44
N GLU A 35 -8.04 12.30 8.35
CA GLU A 35 -6.72 12.49 8.94
C GLU A 35 -6.67 13.76 9.79
N ALA A 36 -5.96 13.72 10.92
CA ALA A 36 -5.68 14.89 11.73
C ALA A 36 -4.49 15.65 11.12
N VAL A 37 -4.61 16.96 10.96
CA VAL A 37 -3.58 17.77 10.28
C VAL A 37 -2.97 18.79 11.25
N SER A 38 -3.68 19.86 11.54
CA SER A 38 -3.17 21.00 12.31
C SER A 38 -4.28 21.67 13.13
N SER A 39 -3.92 22.35 14.21
CA SER A 39 -4.83 23.23 14.93
C SER A 39 -5.10 24.54 14.19
N ASN A 40 -4.22 24.94 13.26
CA ASN A 40 -4.39 26.13 12.43
C ASN A 40 -5.28 25.82 11.22
N LYS A 41 -6.38 26.58 11.08
CA LYS A 41 -7.35 26.43 10.00
C LYS A 41 -6.74 26.59 8.62
N ARG A 42 -5.90 27.61 8.42
CA ARG A 42 -5.26 27.88 7.13
C ARG A 42 -4.37 26.73 6.69
N VAL A 43 -3.57 26.19 7.61
CA VAL A 43 -2.70 25.04 7.34
C VAL A 43 -3.52 23.80 6.98
N ALA A 44 -4.65 23.56 7.67
CA ALA A 44 -5.51 22.42 7.37
C ALA A 44 -6.20 22.55 6.00
N GLU A 45 -6.56 23.77 5.57
CA GLU A 45 -7.09 24.04 4.24
C GLU A 45 -6.03 23.86 3.14
N GLU A 46 -4.80 24.33 3.38
CA GLU A 46 -3.67 24.15 2.46
C GLU A 46 -3.31 22.67 2.30
N ALA A 47 -3.27 21.90 3.40
CA ALA A 47 -3.06 20.45 3.36
C ALA A 47 -4.16 19.74 2.57
N TYR A 48 -5.43 20.12 2.76
CA TYR A 48 -6.53 19.55 1.99
C TYR A 48 -6.38 19.84 0.48
N LYS A 49 -6.00 21.06 0.10
CA LYS A 49 -5.72 21.43 -1.30
C LYS A 49 -4.52 20.65 -1.87
N ALA A 50 -3.48 20.43 -1.08
CA ALA A 50 -2.31 19.66 -1.49
C ALA A 50 -2.69 18.20 -1.80
N VAL A 51 -3.37 17.52 -0.87
CA VAL A 51 -3.81 16.13 -1.03
C VAL A 51 -4.74 15.97 -2.23
N THR A 52 -5.70 16.88 -2.41
CA THR A 52 -6.59 16.84 -3.58
C THR A 52 -5.83 17.07 -4.89
N GLY A 53 -4.87 17.98 -4.91
CA GLY A 53 -3.96 18.18 -6.04
C GLY A 53 -3.14 16.92 -6.36
N GLU A 54 -2.63 16.23 -5.36
CA GLU A 54 -1.87 14.98 -5.52
C GLU A 54 -2.73 13.83 -6.04
N ILE A 55 -3.97 13.71 -5.58
CA ILE A 55 -4.93 12.72 -6.07
C ILE A 55 -5.23 12.96 -7.55
N VAL A 56 -5.50 14.21 -7.94
CA VAL A 56 -5.76 14.59 -9.34
C VAL A 56 -4.52 14.34 -10.22
N GLN A 57 -3.33 14.64 -9.71
CA GLN A 57 -2.07 14.39 -10.40
C GLN A 57 -1.72 12.89 -10.49
N GLY A 58 -2.47 12.01 -9.82
CA GLY A 58 -2.15 10.59 -9.76
C GLY A 58 -0.87 10.28 -8.97
N LYS A 59 -0.39 11.21 -8.14
CA LYS A 59 0.86 11.05 -7.35
C LYS A 59 0.71 10.11 -6.15
N TYR A 60 -0.51 9.88 -5.68
CA TYR A 60 -0.81 8.75 -4.78
C TYR A 60 -0.71 7.39 -5.49
N GLY A 61 -0.69 7.39 -6.83
CA GLY A 61 -0.30 6.25 -7.63
C GLY A 61 1.22 6.13 -7.65
N LEU A 62 1.82 5.60 -6.58
CA LEU A 62 2.92 4.67 -6.81
C LEU A 62 2.35 3.69 -7.83
N ARG A 63 2.83 3.74 -9.08
CA ARG A 63 2.43 2.78 -10.09
C ARG A 63 2.65 1.42 -9.45
N HIS A 64 1.57 0.77 -9.02
CA HIS A 64 1.61 -0.66 -8.82
C HIS A 64 1.92 -1.16 -10.22
N ASP A 65 3.19 -1.50 -10.47
CA ASP A 65 3.52 -2.23 -11.67
C ASP A 65 2.57 -3.42 -11.67
N THR A 66 1.62 -3.41 -12.60
CA THR A 66 0.62 -4.47 -12.75
C THR A 66 1.29 -5.81 -13.03
N LYS A 67 2.57 -5.76 -13.39
CA LYS A 67 3.47 -6.90 -13.43
C LYS A 67 4.16 -7.03 -12.07
N SER A 68 3.49 -7.70 -11.14
CA SER A 68 4.23 -8.34 -10.05
C SER A 68 5.26 -9.27 -10.71
N PRO A 69 6.55 -9.13 -10.41
CA PRO A 69 7.56 -9.93 -11.07
C PRO A 69 7.34 -11.40 -10.71
N LYS A 70 7.43 -12.28 -11.72
CA LYS A 70 7.09 -13.69 -11.52
C LYS A 70 8.25 -14.39 -10.81
N PHE A 71 7.92 -15.40 -10.01
CA PHE A 71 8.93 -16.21 -9.35
C PHE A 71 9.89 -16.84 -10.37
N GLU A 72 9.36 -17.25 -11.52
CA GLU A 72 10.11 -17.85 -12.62
C GLU A 72 11.16 -16.89 -13.20
N ASP A 73 10.85 -15.58 -13.25
CA ASP A 73 11.77 -14.58 -13.79
C ASP A 73 13.05 -14.50 -12.94
N TYR A 74 12.92 -14.59 -11.61
CA TYR A 74 14.06 -14.60 -10.69
C TYR A 74 14.73 -15.97 -10.58
N ALA A 75 13.95 -17.05 -10.63
CA ALA A 75 14.46 -18.41 -10.57
C ALA A 75 15.46 -18.69 -11.70
N ASN A 76 15.15 -18.23 -12.92
CA ASN A 76 16.02 -18.43 -14.08
C ASN A 76 17.37 -17.71 -13.89
N VAL A 77 17.35 -16.44 -13.48
CA VAL A 77 18.57 -15.65 -13.22
C VAL A 77 19.44 -16.31 -12.14
N TYR A 78 18.82 -16.81 -11.07
CA TYR A 78 19.55 -17.51 -10.01
C TYR A 78 20.15 -18.84 -10.47
N LEU A 79 19.41 -19.64 -11.27
CA LEU A 79 19.89 -20.92 -11.76
C LEU A 79 21.05 -20.76 -12.75
N GLU A 80 21.07 -19.70 -13.57
CA GLU A 80 22.22 -19.37 -14.42
C GLU A 80 23.47 -19.08 -13.58
N TYR A 81 23.34 -18.27 -12.52
CA TYR A 81 24.43 -18.03 -11.58
C TYR A 81 24.88 -19.34 -10.89
N SER A 82 23.94 -20.14 -10.37
CA SER A 82 24.24 -21.38 -9.65
C SER A 82 24.98 -22.37 -10.53
N LYS A 83 24.58 -22.51 -11.81
CA LYS A 83 25.24 -23.40 -12.78
C LYS A 83 26.72 -23.05 -12.99
N ALA A 84 27.04 -21.76 -13.02
CA ALA A 84 28.42 -21.29 -13.24
C ALA A 84 29.27 -21.28 -11.96
N ASN A 85 28.65 -21.17 -10.78
CA ASN A 85 29.37 -20.83 -9.54
C ASN A 85 29.27 -21.88 -8.42
N LYS A 86 28.28 -22.78 -8.45
CA LYS A 86 28.01 -23.72 -7.35
C LYS A 86 28.18 -25.17 -7.77
N ARG A 87 28.87 -25.95 -6.95
CA ARG A 87 28.93 -27.42 -7.06
C ARG A 87 27.58 -28.09 -6.79
N SER A 88 26.69 -27.43 -6.06
CA SER A 88 25.36 -27.93 -5.66
C SER A 88 24.24 -27.51 -6.63
N TYR A 89 24.56 -27.23 -7.89
CA TYR A 89 23.59 -26.77 -8.89
C TYR A 89 22.39 -27.74 -9.04
N GLU A 90 22.63 -29.04 -9.07
CA GLU A 90 21.56 -30.05 -9.19
C GLU A 90 20.56 -30.03 -8.02
N THR A 91 21.04 -29.74 -6.81
CA THR A 91 20.19 -29.54 -5.63
C THR A 91 19.32 -28.30 -5.79
N ASP A 92 19.91 -27.19 -6.25
CA ASP A 92 19.18 -25.94 -6.49
C ASP A 92 18.09 -26.16 -7.56
N VAL A 93 18.38 -26.88 -8.66
CA VAL A 93 17.38 -27.23 -9.69
C VAL A 93 16.20 -27.98 -9.07
N THR A 94 16.47 -28.97 -8.21
CA THR A 94 15.43 -29.78 -7.57
C THR A 94 14.56 -28.94 -6.63
N MET A 95 15.17 -28.08 -5.82
CA MET A 95 14.45 -27.17 -4.92
C MET A 95 13.58 -26.16 -5.68
N PHE A 96 14.12 -25.56 -6.75
CA PHE A 96 13.40 -24.57 -7.54
C PHE A 96 12.23 -25.19 -8.32
N LYS A 97 12.28 -26.48 -8.69
CA LYS A 97 11.11 -27.20 -9.24
C LYS A 97 9.96 -27.27 -8.23
N ALA A 98 10.24 -27.61 -6.97
CA ALA A 98 9.24 -27.67 -5.92
C ALA A 98 8.66 -26.27 -5.60
N LEU A 99 9.52 -25.26 -5.51
CA LEU A 99 9.10 -23.88 -5.28
C LEU A 99 8.27 -23.32 -6.44
N SER A 100 8.66 -23.61 -7.69
CA SER A 100 7.89 -23.17 -8.87
C SER A 100 6.46 -23.74 -8.86
N ALA A 101 6.30 -25.01 -8.48
CA ALA A 101 4.98 -25.61 -8.34
C ALA A 101 4.11 -24.90 -7.28
N PHE A 102 4.70 -24.58 -6.13
CA PHE A 102 4.03 -23.85 -5.05
C PHE A 102 3.62 -22.43 -5.45
N PHE A 103 4.53 -21.65 -6.05
CA PHE A 103 4.25 -20.26 -6.42
C PHE A 103 3.32 -20.13 -7.63
N LYS A 104 3.28 -21.12 -8.53
CA LYS A 104 2.32 -21.17 -9.64
C LYS A 104 0.86 -21.24 -9.17
N ASP A 105 0.59 -22.01 -8.11
CA ASP A 105 -0.75 -22.12 -7.51
C ASP A 105 -1.18 -20.80 -6.83
N ILE A 106 -0.26 -20.15 -6.12
CA ILE A 106 -0.50 -18.85 -5.47
C ILE A 106 -0.80 -17.75 -6.50
N ASN A 107 -0.08 -17.73 -7.61
CA ASN A 107 -0.30 -16.74 -8.68
C ASN A 107 -1.66 -16.95 -9.37
N TYR A 108 -2.11 -18.19 -9.53
CA TYR A 108 -3.43 -18.52 -10.08
C TYR A 108 -4.59 -18.07 -9.17
N GLN A 109 -4.47 -18.24 -7.85
CA GLN A 109 -5.50 -17.81 -6.89
C GLN A 109 -5.65 -16.28 -6.79
N ARG A 110 -4.58 -15.54 -7.07
CA ARG A 110 -4.60 -14.06 -7.07
C ARG A 110 -5.24 -13.47 -8.31
N SER A 111 -5.16 -14.11 -9.48
CA SER A 111 -5.76 -13.60 -10.72
C SER A 111 -7.28 -13.78 -10.81
N HIS A 112 -7.87 -14.63 -9.96
CA HIS A 112 -9.32 -14.95 -9.96
C HIS A 112 -10.10 -14.32 -8.79
N ARG A 113 -9.49 -13.38 -8.05
CA ARG A 113 -10.11 -12.63 -6.94
C ARG A 113 -10.45 -11.18 -7.30
N VAL A 114 -10.68 -10.89 -8.58
CA VAL A 114 -11.07 -9.56 -9.10
C VAL A 114 -12.51 -9.59 -9.55
#